data_AF-A0A662BEV7-F1
#
_entry.id   AF-A0A662BEV7-F1
#
_cell.length_a   1.000
_cell.length_b   1.000
_cell.length_c   1.000
_cell.angle_alpha   90.00
_cell.angle_beta   90.00
_cell.angle_gamma   90.00
#
_symmetry.space_group_name_H-M   'P 1'
#
loop_
_entity.id
_entity.type
_entity.pdbx_description
1 polymer ?
#
loop_
_entity_poly.entity_id
_entity_poly.type
_entity_poly.pdbx_seq_one_letter_code
_entity_poly.pdbx_strand_id
1 'polypeptide(L)'
;MKKFAVVLSGNGVYDGAEIHEATMTLYAIMKNGGEYEIFAPDIPQHHVINHITGDEMKETRNVLIESARIARGNIKALSEFNAIDFDAIIFPGGFGAAKN
;
A
#
# COMPACT_ATOMS: atom_id res chain seq x y z
N MET A 1 -7.21 -14.14 -16.93
CA MET A 1 -6.63 -14.26 -15.58
C MET A 1 -7.41 -13.34 -14.66
N LYS A 2 -7.62 -13.65 -13.37
CA LYS A 2 -8.29 -12.72 -12.46
C LYS A 2 -7.36 -11.58 -12.10
N LYS A 3 -7.81 -10.33 -12.22
CA LYS A 3 -7.00 -9.13 -12.01
C LYS A 3 -7.41 -8.42 -10.73
N PHE A 4 -6.44 -8.15 -9.85
CA PHE A 4 -6.64 -7.59 -8.53
C PHE A 4 -6.05 -6.18 -8.44
N ALA A 5 -6.81 -5.24 -7.88
CA ALA A 5 -6.25 -3.98 -7.42
C ALA A 5 -5.78 -4.15 -5.96
N VAL A 6 -4.55 -3.77 -5.66
CA VAL A 6 -4.01 -3.77 -4.29
C VAL A 6 -3.73 -2.33 -3.88
N VAL A 7 -4.46 -1.82 -2.91
CA VAL A 7 -4.33 -0.43 -2.45
C VAL A 7 -3.51 -0.38 -1.16
N LEU A 8 -2.37 0.28 -1.22
CA LEU A 8 -1.45 0.49 -0.10
C LEU A 8 -1.63 1.88 0.51
N SER A 9 -1.23 2.00 1.77
CA SER A 9 -1.38 3.22 2.57
C SER A 9 -0.05 3.77 3.09
N GLY A 10 1.10 3.32 2.57
CA GLY A 10 2.45 3.69 3.00
C GLY A 10 3.34 2.46 3.14
N ASN A 11 4.42 2.53 3.91
CA ASN A 11 5.38 1.41 4.08
C ASN A 11 5.86 1.27 5.54
N GLY A 12 5.03 0.67 6.39
CA GLY A 12 5.29 0.49 7.81
C GLY A 12 3.99 0.33 8.60
N VAL A 13 3.95 -0.58 9.57
CA VAL A 13 2.71 -0.92 10.29
C VAL A 13 2.08 0.26 11.03
N TYR A 14 2.85 1.23 11.54
CA TYR A 14 2.31 2.30 12.38
C TYR A 14 1.83 3.53 11.61
N ASP A 15 2.36 3.76 10.42
CA ASP A 15 2.12 4.96 9.61
C ASP A 15 1.81 4.68 8.13
N GLY A 16 1.74 3.42 7.74
CA GLY A 16 1.48 2.97 6.37
C GLY A 16 0.83 1.59 6.30
N ALA A 17 1.09 0.87 5.20
CA ALA A 17 0.66 -0.51 5.04
C ALA A 17 1.54 -1.47 5.85
N GLU A 18 0.94 -2.51 6.42
CA GLU A 18 1.69 -3.61 7.05
C GLU A 18 2.46 -4.39 5.97
N ILE A 19 3.78 -4.43 6.09
CA ILE A 19 4.69 -4.87 5.02
C ILE A 19 4.55 -6.37 4.74
N HIS A 20 4.34 -7.18 5.77
CA HIS A 20 4.19 -8.63 5.62
C HIS A 20 2.84 -8.99 5.00
N GLU A 21 1.74 -8.39 5.44
CA GLU A 21 0.40 -8.54 4.87
C GLU A 21 0.39 -8.13 3.40
N ALA A 22 0.97 -6.97 3.07
CA ALA A 22 1.09 -6.52 1.69
C ALA A 22 1.90 -7.52 0.86
N THR A 23 3.09 -7.92 1.33
CA THR A 23 3.96 -8.87 0.62
C THR A 23 3.30 -10.23 0.42
N MET A 24 2.65 -10.76 1.46
CA MET A 24 1.95 -12.05 1.40
C MET A 24 0.71 -11.99 0.52
N THR A 25 0.02 -10.84 0.47
CA THR A 25 -1.10 -10.60 -0.45
C THR A 25 -0.63 -10.69 -1.91
N LEU A 26 0.43 -9.95 -2.26
CA LEU A 26 0.99 -9.96 -3.62
C LEU A 26 1.47 -11.37 -4.01
N TYR A 27 2.16 -12.06 -3.09
CA TYR A 27 2.58 -13.45 -3.30
C TYR A 27 1.39 -14.39 -3.49
N ALA A 28 0.34 -14.29 -2.68
CA ALA A 28 -0.83 -15.15 -2.75
C ALA A 28 -1.60 -14.98 -4.07
N ILE A 29 -1.75 -13.75 -4.56
CA ILE A 29 -2.37 -13.48 -5.87
C ILE A 29 -1.61 -14.22 -6.98
N MET A 30 -0.30 -14.01 -7.06
CA MET A 30 0.55 -14.62 -8.09
C MET A 30 0.59 -16.15 -7.97
N LYS A 31 0.71 -16.68 -6.75
CA LYS A 31 0.74 -18.12 -6.49
C LYS A 31 -0.53 -18.83 -6.96
N ASN A 32 -1.67 -18.16 -6.88
CA ASN A 32 -2.96 -18.70 -7.32
C ASN A 32 -3.30 -18.35 -8.78
N GLY A 33 -2.31 -17.91 -9.56
CA GLY A 33 -2.48 -17.62 -11.00
C GLY A 33 -3.35 -16.39 -11.26
N GLY A 34 -3.33 -15.40 -10.37
CA GLY A 34 -3.90 -14.07 -10.59
C GLY A 34 -2.83 -13.05 -11.00
N GLU A 35 -3.28 -11.88 -11.43
CA GLU A 35 -2.45 -10.70 -11.70
C GLU A 35 -2.85 -9.55 -10.78
N TYR A 36 -1.93 -8.63 -10.48
CA TYR A 36 -2.24 -7.43 -9.69
C TYR A 36 -1.70 -6.15 -10.31
N GLU A 37 -2.36 -5.03 -9.99
CA GLU A 37 -1.79 -3.69 -10.06
C GLU A 37 -1.86 -3.05 -8.67
N ILE A 38 -0.83 -2.27 -8.34
CA ILE A 38 -0.69 -1.65 -7.02
C ILE A 38 -1.03 -0.16 -7.14
N PHE A 39 -1.78 0.34 -6.16
CA PHE A 39 -2.20 1.74 -6.08
C PHE A 39 -1.93 2.29 -4.67
N ALA A 40 -1.77 3.60 -4.57
CA ALA A 40 -1.76 4.31 -3.29
C ALA A 40 -2.18 5.78 -3.52
N PRO A 41 -2.82 6.46 -2.55
CA PRO A 41 -3.16 7.87 -2.70
C PRO A 41 -1.89 8.74 -2.72
N ASP A 42 -1.85 9.73 -3.62
CA ASP A 42 -0.74 10.69 -3.71
C ASP A 42 -0.98 11.87 -2.76
N ILE A 43 -0.77 11.61 -1.47
CA ILE A 43 -1.00 12.56 -0.38
C ILE A 43 0.10 12.44 0.68
N PRO A 44 0.31 13.47 1.53
CA PRO A 44 1.14 13.32 2.73
C PRO A 44 0.58 12.24 3.68
N GLN A 45 1.46 11.48 4.33
CA GLN A 45 1.08 10.64 5.46
C GLN A 45 0.58 11.49 6.63
N HIS A 46 -0.38 10.98 7.40
CA HIS A 46 -0.90 11.66 8.60
C HIS A 46 0.20 11.99 9.61
N HIS A 47 1.13 11.06 9.80
CA HIS A 47 2.29 11.18 10.67
C HIS A 47 3.38 10.20 10.21
N VAL A 48 4.60 10.38 10.70
CA VAL A 48 5.73 9.48 10.43
C VAL A 48 6.20 8.90 11.76
N ILE A 49 6.29 7.58 11.85
CA ILE A 49 6.61 6.89 13.10
C ILE A 49 7.97 6.22 13.03
N ASN A 50 8.79 6.46 14.05
CA ASN A 50 9.97 5.65 14.29
C ASN A 50 9.53 4.27 14.77
N HIS A 51 9.66 3.27 13.91
CA HIS A 51 9.21 1.91 14.25
C HIS A 51 10.06 1.20 15.32
N ILE A 52 11.23 1.74 15.70
CA ILE A 52 12.06 1.23 16.79
C ILE A 52 11.52 1.70 18.15
N THR A 53 11.12 2.98 18.26
CA THR A 53 10.71 3.58 19.54
C THR A 53 9.19 3.70 19.68
N GLY A 54 8.45 3.72 18.56
CA GLY A 54 7.01 4.00 18.51
C GLY A 54 6.67 5.49 18.49
N ASP A 55 7.66 6.38 18.57
CA ASP A 55 7.45 7.82 18.63
C ASP A 55 7.25 8.44 17.25
N GLU A 56 6.51 9.55 17.22
CA GLU A 56 6.39 10.39 16.03
C GLU A 56 7.69 11.13 15.72
N MET A 57 8.04 11.16 14.44
CA MET A 57 9.20 11.88 13.90
C MET A 57 8.74 13.21 13.31
N LYS A 58 9.55 14.27 13.52
CA LYS A 58 9.29 15.61 12.97
C LYS A 58 9.70 15.71 11.49
N GLU A 59 9.07 14.89 10.66
CA GLU A 59 9.27 14.86 9.22
C GLU A 59 7.94 14.58 8.49
N THR A 60 7.96 14.68 7.17
CA THR A 60 6.80 14.37 6.32
C THR A 60 7.22 13.40 5.24
N ARG A 61 6.34 12.43 4.97
CA ARG A 61 6.47 11.48 3.86
C ARG A 61 5.18 11.46 3.05
N ASN A 62 5.26 10.99 1.82
CA ASN A 62 4.11 10.85 0.93
C ASN A 62 3.72 9.37 0.80
N VAL A 63 2.43 9.10 0.88
CA VAL A 63 1.87 7.74 0.90
C VAL A 63 2.20 6.95 -0.36
N LEU A 64 2.06 7.55 -1.56
CA LEU A 64 2.40 6.92 -2.83
C LEU A 64 3.90 6.63 -2.93
N ILE A 65 4.74 7.62 -2.59
CA ILE A 65 6.20 7.49 -2.66
C ILE A 65 6.70 6.38 -1.73
N GLU A 66 6.20 6.32 -0.49
CA GLU A 66 6.62 5.28 0.45
C GLU A 66 6.07 3.90 0.06
N SER A 67 4.82 3.83 -0.41
CA SER A 67 4.23 2.57 -0.92
C SER A 67 5.00 2.00 -2.12
N ALA A 68 5.64 2.86 -2.93
CA ALA A 68 6.47 2.44 -4.06
C ALA A 68 7.65 1.54 -3.63
N ARG A 69 8.06 1.56 -2.36
CA ARG A 69 9.09 0.67 -1.80
C ARG A 69 8.62 -0.79 -1.80
N ILE A 70 7.39 -1.05 -1.35
CA ILE A 70 6.75 -2.38 -1.40
C ILE A 70 6.55 -2.79 -2.86
N ALA A 71 6.06 -1.87 -3.68
CA ALA A 71 5.74 -2.11 -5.08
C ALA A 71 6.96 -2.20 -6.02
N ARG A 72 8.18 -1.99 -5.51
CA ARG A 72 9.43 -1.94 -6.29
C ARG A 72 9.33 -0.97 -7.48
N GLY A 73 8.68 0.17 -7.27
CA GLY A 73 8.45 1.21 -8.27
C GLY A 73 7.29 0.96 -9.24
N ASN A 74 6.65 -0.22 -9.23
CA ASN A 74 5.50 -0.51 -10.10
C ASN A 74 4.17 -0.23 -9.38
N ILE A 75 3.84 1.05 -9.24
CA ILE A 75 2.65 1.55 -8.53
C ILE A 75 2.07 2.75 -9.28
N LYS A 76 0.75 2.93 -9.20
CA LYS A 76 0.03 4.09 -9.76
C LYS A 76 -0.63 4.91 -8.65
N ALA A 77 -0.97 6.17 -8.95
CA ALA A 77 -1.78 6.94 -8.03
C ALA A 77 -3.19 6.33 -7.94
N LEU A 78 -3.80 6.33 -6.75
CA LEU A 78 -5.14 5.76 -6.55
C LEU A 78 -6.21 6.49 -7.40
N SER A 79 -5.99 7.75 -7.75
CA SER A 79 -6.84 8.50 -8.67
C SER A 79 -6.90 7.91 -10.09
N GLU A 80 -5.94 7.07 -10.47
CA GLU A 80 -5.91 6.36 -11.76
C GLU A 80 -6.66 5.02 -11.72
N PHE A 81 -7.16 4.59 -10.55
CA PHE A 81 -7.92 3.35 -10.43
C PHE A 81 -9.26 3.44 -11.16
N ASN A 82 -9.54 2.41 -11.95
CA ASN A 82 -10.83 2.24 -12.63
C ASN A 82 -11.39 0.84 -12.33
N ALA A 83 -12.54 0.80 -11.65
CA ALA A 83 -13.13 -0.45 -11.17
C ALA A 83 -13.47 -1.44 -12.29
N ILE A 84 -13.69 -0.98 -13.53
CA ILE A 84 -14.01 -1.87 -14.66
C ILE A 84 -12.83 -2.75 -15.09
N ASP A 85 -11.61 -2.36 -14.73
CA ASP A 85 -10.37 -3.05 -15.15
C ASP A 85 -9.99 -4.20 -14.19
N PHE A 86 -10.74 -4.42 -13.11
CA PHE A 86 -10.39 -5.36 -12.03
C PHE A 86 -11.56 -6.25 -11.63
N ASP A 87 -11.26 -7.49 -11.24
CA ASP A 87 -12.23 -8.44 -10.71
C ASP A 87 -12.42 -8.31 -9.19
N ALA A 88 -11.40 -7.78 -8.49
CA ALA A 88 -11.38 -7.65 -7.05
C ALA A 88 -10.44 -6.52 -6.61
N ILE A 89 -10.68 -6.02 -5.40
CA ILE A 89 -9.84 -5.03 -4.72
C ILE A 89 -9.46 -5.55 -3.34
N ILE A 90 -8.21 -5.35 -2.93
CA ILE A 90 -7.67 -5.77 -1.64
C ILE A 90 -6.98 -4.59 -0.98
N PHE A 91 -7.23 -4.43 0.33
CA PHE A 91 -6.59 -3.44 1.18
C PHE A 91 -5.81 -4.18 2.28
N PRO A 92 -4.48 -4.33 2.15
CA PRO A 92 -3.64 -4.77 3.26
C PRO A 92 -3.82 -3.85 4.47
N GLY A 93 -3.63 -4.39 5.67
CA GLY A 93 -3.76 -3.65 6.91
C GLY A 93 -2.60 -2.70 7.19
N GLY A 94 -2.32 -2.50 8.47
CA GLY A 94 -1.45 -1.43 8.97
C GLY A 94 -2.27 -0.19 9.35
N PHE A 95 -1.77 0.56 10.32
CA PHE A 95 -2.46 1.75 10.84
C PHE A 95 -2.60 2.87 9.81
N GLY A 96 -1.74 2.90 8.78
CA GLY A 96 -1.91 3.81 7.66
C GLY A 96 -3.25 3.63 6.95
N ALA A 97 -3.80 2.41 6.89
CA ALA A 97 -5.10 2.15 6.26
C ALA A 97 -6.28 2.82 6.99
N ALA A 98 -6.11 3.17 8.28
CA ALA A 98 -7.12 3.87 9.06
C ALA A 98 -6.88 5.38 9.15
N LYS A 99 -5.65 5.85 8.86
CA LYS A 99 -5.22 7.23 9.13
C LYS A 99 -4.97 8.07 7.88
N ASN A 100 -4.53 7.43 6.79
CA ASN A 100 -4.18 8.06 5.54
C ASN A 100 -5.35 8.06 4.55
#